data_AF-A0A359LSM3-F1
#
_entry.id   AF-A0A359LSM3-F1
#
_cell.length_a   1.000
_cell.length_b   1.000
_cell.length_c   1.000
_cell.angle_alpha   90.00
_cell.angle_beta   90.00
_cell.angle_gamma   90.00
#
_symmetry.space_group_name_H-M   'P 1'
#
loop_
_entity.id
_entity.type
_entity.pdbx_description
1 polymer ?
#
loop_
_entity_poly.entity_id
_entity_poly.type
_entity_poly.pdbx_seq_one_letter_code
_entity_poly.pdbx_strand_id
1 'polypeptide(L)'
;MMMGLHRSGWQNPRVLSTLLLVFLCGGLTGALVMRYGVTMAVKGLGPYWKEGGKDRTLNKWKTELNLTPDQAEQIEVVLDDFVMYYDGLQAQMDEVKASGKSKIMQILTEEQRKKFEKMVSEMQVRQLH
;
A
#
# COMPACT_ATOMS: atom_id res chain seq x y z
N MET A 1 53.29 -5.06 27.31
CA MET A 1 51.93 -4.50 27.17
C MET A 1 51.52 -4.67 25.71
N MET A 2 50.48 -5.48 25.47
CA MET A 2 49.98 -5.88 24.15
C MET A 2 49.28 -4.71 23.46
N MET A 3 49.46 -4.57 22.14
CA MET A 3 48.37 -4.25 21.19
C MET A 3 48.89 -4.38 19.76
N GLY A 4 48.70 -5.58 19.20
CA GLY A 4 48.83 -5.81 17.77
C GLY A 4 47.72 -5.04 17.06
N LEU A 5 48.09 -4.03 16.27
CA LEU A 5 47.14 -3.33 15.42
C LEU A 5 46.83 -4.21 14.22
N HIS A 6 45.66 -4.82 14.31
CA HIS A 6 44.97 -5.61 13.31
C HIS A 6 45.10 -4.96 11.91
N ARG A 7 45.82 -5.62 10.98
CA ARG A 7 45.77 -5.25 9.55
C ARG A 7 44.31 -5.37 9.12
N SER A 8 43.67 -4.23 8.89
CA SER A 8 42.24 -4.14 8.60
C SER A 8 41.91 -5.01 7.39
N GLY A 9 41.17 -6.11 7.60
CA GLY A 9 40.75 -7.05 6.55
C GLY A 9 39.83 -6.45 5.48
N TRP A 10 39.60 -5.14 5.52
CA TRP A 10 38.75 -4.35 4.62
C TRP A 10 39.32 -4.11 3.21
N GLN A 11 40.62 -4.35 2.99
CA GLN A 11 41.21 -4.25 1.64
C GLN A 11 41.27 -5.59 0.88
N ASN A 12 40.73 -6.68 1.45
CA ASN A 12 40.72 -7.95 0.74
C ASN A 12 39.66 -7.94 -0.38
N PRO A 13 40.06 -8.01 -1.66
CA PRO A 13 39.11 -7.96 -2.78
C PRO A 13 38.11 -9.11 -2.71
N ARG A 14 38.50 -10.26 -2.14
CA ARG A 14 37.61 -11.41 -1.89
C ARG A 14 36.48 -11.08 -0.92
N VAL A 15 36.76 -10.35 0.16
CA VAL A 15 35.74 -9.95 1.14
C VAL A 15 34.78 -8.93 0.51
N LEU A 16 35.32 -8.00 -0.27
CA LEU A 16 34.51 -7.03 -1.00
C LEU A 16 33.62 -7.71 -2.05
N SER A 17 34.15 -8.70 -2.79
CA SER A 17 33.38 -9.49 -3.74
C SER A 17 32.26 -10.29 -3.07
N THR A 18 32.52 -10.89 -1.91
CA THR A 18 31.48 -11.62 -1.17
C THR A 18 30.37 -10.69 -0.67
N LEU A 19 30.73 -9.50 -0.16
CA LEU A 19 29.76 -8.51 0.28
C LEU A 19 28.92 -7.98 -0.89
N LEU A 20 29.56 -7.73 -2.03
CA LEU A 20 28.87 -7.28 -3.25
C LEU A 20 27.94 -8.37 -3.78
N LEU A 21 28.35 -9.64 -3.77
CA LEU A 21 27.49 -10.76 -4.15
C LEU A 21 26.29 -10.91 -3.22
N VAL A 22 26.49 -10.84 -1.90
CA VAL A 22 25.39 -10.88 -0.92
C VAL A 22 24.45 -9.70 -1.12
N PHE A 23 24.98 -8.51 -1.40
CA PHE A 23 24.18 -7.33 -1.68
C PHE A 23 23.37 -7.45 -2.98
N LEU A 24 23.97 -7.96 -4.06
CA LEU A 24 23.28 -8.22 -5.32
C LEU A 24 22.20 -9.30 -5.16
N CYS A 25 22.50 -10.37 -4.44
CA CYS A 25 21.55 -11.43 -4.18
C CYS A 25 20.38 -10.93 -3.32
N GLY A 26 20.68 -10.21 -2.23
CA GLY A 26 19.67 -9.56 -1.38
C GLY A 26 18.85 -8.50 -2.13
N GLY A 27 19.46 -7.74 -3.04
CA GLY A 27 18.77 -6.77 -3.89
C GLY A 27 17.83 -7.43 -4.90
N LEU A 28 18.25 -8.53 -5.53
CA LEU A 28 17.40 -9.32 -6.42
C LEU A 28 16.25 -9.99 -5.66
N THR A 29 16.51 -10.59 -4.51
CA THR A 29 15.48 -11.16 -3.64
C THR A 29 14.50 -10.08 -3.16
N GLY A 30 15.00 -8.92 -2.73
CA GLY A 30 14.17 -7.78 -2.34
C GLY A 30 13.30 -7.25 -3.48
N ALA A 31 13.85 -7.14 -4.70
CA ALA A 31 13.11 -6.73 -5.88
C ALA A 31 12.03 -7.74 -6.28
N LEU A 32 12.32 -9.05 -6.16
CA LEU A 32 11.34 -10.10 -6.40
C LEU A 32 10.23 -10.10 -5.34
N VAL A 33 10.58 -9.92 -4.05
CA VAL A 33 9.60 -9.79 -2.96
C VAL A 33 8.76 -8.52 -3.13
N MET A 34 9.32 -7.41 -3.59
CA MET A 34 8.52 -6.23 -3.92
C MET A 34 7.60 -6.48 -5.12
N ARG A 35 8.08 -7.15 -6.17
CA ARG A 35 7.31 -7.41 -7.39
C ARG A 35 6.17 -8.43 -7.19
N TYR A 36 6.37 -9.44 -6.35
CA TYR A 36 5.42 -10.54 -6.16
C TYR A 36 4.79 -10.61 -4.75
N GLY A 37 5.40 -10.00 -3.73
CA GLY A 37 4.92 -10.00 -2.35
C GLY A 37 4.13 -8.74 -1.96
N VAL A 38 4.42 -7.58 -2.55
CA VAL A 38 3.62 -6.35 -2.33
C VAL A 38 2.22 -6.49 -2.91
N THR A 39 2.05 -7.27 -3.98
CA THR A 39 0.72 -7.64 -4.49
C THR A 39 -0.08 -8.53 -3.54
N MET A 40 0.52 -9.18 -2.54
CA MET A 40 -0.21 -9.94 -1.51
C MET A 40 -0.42 -9.13 -0.23
N ALA A 41 0.54 -8.28 0.16
CA ALA A 41 0.45 -7.51 1.40
C ALA A 41 -0.34 -6.19 1.26
N VAL A 42 -0.35 -5.56 0.07
CA VAL A 42 -0.99 -4.25 -0.16
C VAL A 42 -2.35 -4.37 -0.85
N LYS A 43 -2.68 -5.53 -1.44
CA LYS A 43 -4.04 -5.79 -1.99
C LYS A 43 -5.14 -5.94 -0.92
N GLY A 44 -4.79 -5.92 0.37
CA GLY A 44 -5.76 -6.10 1.46
C GLY A 44 -6.44 -4.83 1.97
N LEU A 45 -5.97 -3.63 1.60
CA LEU A 45 -6.44 -2.36 2.18
C LEU A 45 -6.87 -1.30 1.14
N GLY A 46 -6.74 -1.57 -0.17
CA GLY A 46 -7.40 -0.82 -1.25
C GLY A 46 -8.75 -1.48 -1.62
N PRO A 47 -9.64 -0.84 -2.43
CA PRO A 47 -11.10 -1.01 -2.43
C PRO A 47 -11.56 -2.40 -2.90
N TYR A 48 -11.33 -3.41 -2.07
CA TYR A 48 -11.83 -4.77 -2.24
C TYR A 48 -13.37 -4.81 -2.22
N TRP A 49 -13.98 -3.74 -1.70
CA TRP A 49 -15.41 -3.53 -1.56
C TRP A 49 -16.05 -2.74 -2.69
N LYS A 50 -15.31 -2.34 -3.74
CA LYS A 50 -15.95 -1.76 -4.93
C LYS A 50 -16.73 -2.82 -5.74
N GLU A 51 -17.77 -2.36 -6.42
CA GLU A 51 -18.71 -3.08 -7.29
C GLU A 51 -18.25 -4.49 -7.72
N GLY A 52 -18.94 -5.52 -7.20
CA GLY A 52 -18.68 -6.94 -7.46
C GLY A 52 -17.78 -7.66 -6.44
N GLY A 53 -17.07 -6.92 -5.57
CA GLY A 53 -16.28 -7.50 -4.47
C GLY A 53 -17.12 -8.11 -3.35
N LYS A 54 -18.27 -7.48 -3.05
CA LYS A 54 -19.27 -7.98 -2.09
C LYS A 54 -19.79 -9.36 -2.50
N ASP A 55 -20.32 -9.47 -3.71
CA ASP A 55 -20.96 -10.71 -4.20
C ASP A 55 -19.97 -11.87 -4.28
N ARG A 56 -18.72 -11.58 -4.66
CA ARG A 56 -17.65 -12.57 -4.68
C ARG A 56 -17.31 -13.06 -3.27
N THR A 57 -17.27 -12.16 -2.29
CA THR A 57 -16.99 -12.49 -0.88
C THR A 57 -18.14 -13.29 -0.28
N LEU A 58 -19.38 -12.86 -0.50
CA LEU A 58 -20.58 -13.56 -0.02
C LEU A 58 -20.69 -14.95 -0.65
N ASN A 59 -20.45 -15.10 -1.96
CA ASN A 59 -20.46 -16.41 -2.62
C ASN A 59 -19.36 -17.34 -2.11
N LYS A 60 -18.16 -16.79 -1.83
CA LYS A 60 -17.09 -17.55 -1.19
C LYS A 60 -17.51 -18.03 0.20
N TRP A 61 -18.10 -17.17 1.02
CA TRP A 61 -18.54 -17.52 2.38
C TRP A 61 -19.72 -18.49 2.38
N LYS A 62 -20.67 -18.34 1.46
CA LYS A 62 -21.76 -19.32 1.24
C LYS A 62 -21.18 -20.73 1.04
N THR A 63 -20.14 -20.84 0.22
CA THR A 63 -19.51 -22.12 -0.13
C THR A 63 -18.61 -22.66 0.98
N GLU A 64 -17.73 -21.82 1.54
CA GLU A 64 -16.73 -22.26 2.53
C GLU A 64 -17.32 -22.51 3.92
N LEU A 65 -18.37 -21.77 4.30
CA LEU A 65 -19.01 -21.88 5.62
C LEU A 65 -20.30 -22.72 5.58
N ASN A 66 -20.72 -23.19 4.39
CA ASN A 66 -21.99 -23.89 4.18
C ASN A 66 -23.19 -23.15 4.80
N LEU A 67 -23.33 -21.87 4.46
CA LEU A 67 -24.39 -21.03 5.01
C LEU A 67 -25.76 -21.51 4.53
N THR A 68 -26.74 -21.52 5.44
CA THR A 68 -28.14 -21.66 5.04
C THR A 68 -28.60 -20.41 4.27
N PRO A 69 -29.69 -20.50 3.48
CA PRO A 69 -30.25 -19.34 2.78
C PRO A 69 -30.51 -18.16 3.72
N ASP A 70 -31.11 -18.42 4.89
CA ASP A 70 -31.43 -17.41 5.88
C ASP A 70 -30.18 -16.76 6.50
N GLN A 71 -29.13 -17.54 6.73
CA GLN A 71 -27.85 -17.01 7.23
C GLN A 71 -27.16 -16.15 6.17
N ALA A 72 -27.22 -16.56 4.91
CA ALA A 72 -26.63 -15.81 3.82
C ALA A 72 -27.31 -14.46 3.61
N GLU A 73 -28.64 -14.40 3.72
CA GLU A 73 -29.40 -13.15 3.64
C GLU A 73 -29.04 -12.20 4.79
N GLN A 74 -28.92 -12.70 6.02
CA GLN A 74 -28.50 -11.89 7.17
C GLN A 74 -27.09 -11.34 7.01
N ILE A 75 -26.15 -12.15 6.50
CA ILE A 75 -24.77 -11.71 6.24
C ILE A 75 -24.72 -10.71 5.09
N GLU A 76 -25.56 -10.87 4.06
CA GLU A 76 -25.65 -9.91 2.95
C GLU A 76 -26.05 -8.52 3.44
N VAL A 77 -27.06 -8.42 4.32
CA VAL A 77 -27.47 -7.15 4.94
C VAL A 77 -26.32 -6.52 5.71
N VAL A 78 -25.61 -7.30 6.52
CA VAL A 78 -24.44 -6.82 7.27
C VAL A 78 -23.35 -6.31 6.34
N LEU A 79 -23.06 -7.04 5.26
CA LEU A 79 -22.07 -6.63 4.27
C LEU A 79 -22.47 -5.35 3.55
N ASP A 80 -23.75 -5.17 3.23
CA ASP A 80 -24.26 -3.95 2.61
C ASP A 80 -24.11 -2.73 3.52
N ASP A 81 -24.46 -2.86 4.80
CA ASP A 81 -24.25 -1.80 5.79
C ASP A 81 -22.77 -1.42 5.91
N PHE A 82 -21.87 -2.41 5.88
CA PHE A 82 -20.43 -2.16 5.90
C PHE A 82 -19.97 -1.38 4.66
N VAL A 83 -20.39 -1.80 3.46
CA VAL A 83 -20.02 -1.12 2.21
C VAL A 83 -20.51 0.34 2.24
N MET A 84 -21.79 0.56 2.60
CA MET A 84 -22.35 1.90 2.72
C MET A 84 -21.59 2.78 3.71
N TYR A 85 -21.23 2.23 4.88
CA TYR A 85 -20.47 2.96 5.88
C TYR A 85 -19.08 3.39 5.36
N TYR A 86 -18.36 2.46 4.72
CA TYR A 86 -17.05 2.75 4.15
C TYR A 86 -17.12 3.78 3.02
N ASP A 87 -18.10 3.69 2.13
CA ASP A 87 -18.30 4.66 1.05
C ASP A 87 -18.61 6.06 1.61
N GLY A 88 -19.45 6.14 2.63
CA GLY A 88 -19.73 7.40 3.33
C GLY A 88 -18.49 8.01 3.99
N LEU A 89 -17.65 7.19 4.60
CA LEU A 89 -16.38 7.65 5.19
C LEU A 89 -15.39 8.11 4.12
N GLN A 90 -15.30 7.39 3.01
CA GLN A 90 -14.44 7.75 1.89
C GLN A 90 -14.84 9.12 1.31
N ALA A 91 -16.14 9.37 1.13
CA ALA A 91 -16.64 10.67 0.68
C ALA A 91 -16.25 11.81 1.63
N GLN A 92 -16.41 11.62 2.94
CA GLN A 92 -15.98 12.60 3.95
C GLN A 92 -14.48 12.85 3.91
N MET A 93 -13.67 11.79 3.76
CA MET A 93 -12.23 11.93 3.65
C MET A 93 -11.80 12.70 2.40
N ASP A 94 -12.49 12.50 1.28
CA ASP A 94 -12.22 13.21 0.03
C ASP A 94 -12.61 14.69 0.12
N GLU A 95 -13.71 15.02 0.80
CA GLU A 95 -14.07 16.41 1.13
C GLU A 95 -13.02 17.09 2.01
N VAL A 96 -12.55 16.42 3.06
CA VAL A 96 -11.50 16.95 3.96
C VAL A 96 -10.21 17.20 3.18
N LYS A 97 -9.79 16.28 2.31
CA LYS A 97 -8.62 16.46 1.43
C LYS A 97 -8.81 17.65 0.49
N ALA A 98 -9.97 17.78 -0.15
CA ALA A 98 -10.26 18.89 -1.06
C ALA A 98 -10.24 20.24 -0.33
N SER A 99 -10.85 20.30 0.86
CA SER A 99 -10.83 21.49 1.73
C SER A 99 -9.41 21.86 2.15
N GLY A 100 -8.61 20.87 2.58
CA GLY A 100 -7.20 21.07 2.92
C GLY A 100 -6.38 21.58 1.75
N LYS A 101 -6.53 20.98 0.56
CA LYS A 101 -5.88 21.42 -0.69
C LYS A 101 -6.23 22.88 -0.99
N SER A 102 -7.51 23.25 -0.90
CA SER A 102 -7.98 24.61 -1.17
C SER A 102 -7.36 25.64 -0.22
N LYS A 103 -7.32 25.34 1.09
CA LYS A 103 -6.68 26.20 2.10
C LYS A 103 -5.19 26.39 1.82
N ILE A 104 -4.47 25.32 1.46
CA ILE A 104 -3.06 25.42 1.09
C ILE A 104 -2.89 26.33 -0.14
N MET A 105 -3.69 26.14 -1.18
CA MET A 105 -3.64 26.96 -2.39
C MET A 105 -3.81 28.45 -2.09
N GLN A 106 -4.66 28.82 -1.13
CA GLN A 106 -4.86 30.22 -0.73
C GLN A 106 -3.61 30.86 -0.11
N ILE A 107 -2.76 30.08 0.58
CA ILE A 107 -1.54 30.56 1.24
C ILE A 107 -0.38 30.69 0.23
N LEU A 108 -0.36 29.85 -0.80
CA LEU A 108 0.74 29.76 -1.75
C LEU A 108 0.72 30.89 -2.80
N THR A 109 1.92 31.29 -3.23
CA THR A 109 2.11 32.16 -4.39
C THR A 109 1.80 31.42 -5.70
N GLU A 110 1.58 32.16 -6.78
CA GLU A 110 1.17 31.59 -8.08
C GLU A 110 2.16 30.53 -8.62
N GLU A 111 3.46 30.75 -8.44
CA GLU A 111 4.49 29.78 -8.83
C GLU A 111 4.45 28.51 -7.95
N GLN A 112 4.27 28.69 -6.63
CA GLN A 112 4.19 27.60 -5.68
C GLN A 112 2.94 26.74 -5.88
N ARG A 113 1.81 27.35 -6.27
CA ARG A 113 0.55 26.66 -6.60
C ARG A 113 0.75 25.64 -7.72
N LYS A 114 1.37 26.05 -8.83
CA LYS A 114 1.66 25.16 -9.97
C LYS A 114 2.54 23.97 -9.56
N LYS A 115 3.55 24.21 -8.72
CA LYS A 115 4.41 23.14 -8.20
C LYS A 115 3.65 22.21 -7.25
N PHE A 116 2.80 22.76 -6.38
CA PHE A 116 2.00 21.99 -5.44
C PHE A 116 0.98 21.10 -6.14
N GLU A 117 0.26 21.60 -7.14
CA GLU A 117 -0.66 20.80 -7.96
C GLU A 117 0.04 19.61 -8.61
N LYS A 118 1.23 19.84 -9.17
CA LYS A 118 2.04 18.76 -9.76
C LYS A 118 2.42 17.70 -8.72
N MET A 119 2.88 18.11 -7.54
CA MET A 119 3.23 17.18 -6.45
C MET A 119 2.02 16.36 -5.99
N VAL A 120 0.85 16.98 -5.83
CA VAL A 120 -0.38 16.30 -5.41
C VAL A 120 -0.84 15.29 -6.47
N SER A 121 -0.83 15.66 -7.74
CA SER A 121 -1.20 14.75 -8.83
C SER A 121 -0.24 13.57 -8.95
N GLU A 122 1.07 13.78 -8.81
CA GLU A 122 2.06 12.69 -8.81
C GLU A 122 1.88 11.71 -7.63
N MET A 123 1.52 12.21 -6.45
CA MET A 123 1.20 11.36 -5.29
C MET A 123 -0.05 10.52 -5.54
N GLN A 124 -1.09 11.07 -6.16
CA GLN A 124 -2.32 10.33 -6.48
C GLN A 124 -2.07 9.21 -7.51
N VAL A 125 -1.27 9.47 -8.55
CA VAL A 125 -0.93 8.48 -9.58
C VAL A 125 -0.10 7.32 -9.00
N ARG A 126 0.81 7.61 -8.06
CA ARG A 126 1.63 6.57 -7.39
C ARG A 126 0.83 5.68 -6.44
N GLN A 127 -0.32 6.13 -5.95
CA GLN A 127 -1.19 5.31 -5.09
C GLN A 127 -2.13 4.39 -5.90
N LEU A 128 -2.23 4.59 -7.22
CA LEU A 128 -3.05 3.79 -8.13
C LEU A 128 -2.27 2.65 -8.83
N HIS A 129 -0.95 2.57 -8.63
CA HIS A 129 -0.06 1.51 -9.13
C HIS A 129 0.53 0.71 -7.97
#